data_AF-A0A453DEG5-F1
#
_entry.id   AF-A0A453DEG5-F1
#
_cell.length_a   1.000
_cell.length_b   1.000
_cell.length_c   1.000
_cell.angle_alpha   90.00
_cell.angle_beta   90.00
_cell.angle_gamma   90.00
#
_symmetry.space_group_name_H-M   'P 1'
#
loop_
_entity.id
_entity.type
_entity.pdbx_description
1 polymer ?
#
loop_
_entity_poly.entity_id
_entity_poly.type
_entity_poly.pdbx_seq_one_letter_code
_entity_poly.pdbx_strand_id
1 'polypeptide(L)'
;VVNLMLLDCKRAVHLLIQHRDIIPPYEVVEQLLHASKSCDKKYLLHQYLHALFEVDIHAGKDYHDMQLELYADYEPRMLLPFLRTSQHYRLDKAYEIFAQKEFVKEQVFVLGRMGNAKEALSTIINKLEDIQEAVEFVTEQHDDELWDELIRQCLQKPEMVGMLLEHTVGNLDPLYIVSLVPDGLEIPKLRDRLVKIVTDYRTETSLRHGCNDILKADCVNLLVKYYHEARRGVCMASMDEEAQGARVNEGSSRTGDRSSTLRNLEMKSRTRCGARCCLCFDPLSIQDMSFIVFYCCHAYHQSCLEGGLDSMKSNSNARDSDDGSEDDDGSPSGESRMRCVLCTTAAA
;
A
#
# COMPACT_ATOMS: atom_id res chain seq x y z
N VAL A 1 32.22 31.86 -13.09
CA VAL A 1 31.34 30.68 -13.25
C VAL A 1 31.21 30.21 -14.71
N VAL A 2 30.88 31.11 -15.65
CA VAL A 2 30.62 30.79 -17.08
C VAL A 2 31.72 29.97 -17.76
N ASN A 3 32.99 30.37 -17.61
CA ASN A 3 34.11 29.64 -18.25
C ASN A 3 34.28 28.22 -17.71
N LEU A 4 33.98 27.98 -16.43
CA LEU A 4 34.02 26.63 -15.83
C LEU A 4 32.90 25.75 -16.37
N MET A 5 31.70 26.33 -16.55
CA MET A 5 30.59 25.63 -17.16
C MET A 5 30.80 25.36 -18.65
N LEU A 6 31.51 26.22 -19.38
CA LEU A 6 31.91 25.97 -20.77
C LEU A 6 32.98 24.87 -20.90
N LEU A 7 33.79 24.64 -19.86
CA LEU A 7 34.81 23.59 -19.81
C LEU A 7 34.22 22.22 -19.45
N ASP A 8 33.43 22.14 -18.38
CA ASP A 8 32.69 20.94 -18.00
C ASP A 8 31.44 21.31 -17.22
N CYS A 9 30.28 21.28 -17.88
CA CYS A 9 29.03 21.70 -17.29
C CYS A 9 28.65 20.85 -16.06
N LYS A 10 28.83 19.53 -16.13
CA LYS A 10 28.38 18.62 -15.07
C LYS A 10 29.19 18.80 -13.79
N ARG A 11 30.52 18.84 -13.91
CA ARG A 11 31.42 19.04 -12.76
C ARG A 11 31.33 20.44 -12.21
N ALA A 12 31.21 21.46 -13.06
CA ALA A 12 31.05 22.84 -12.61
C ALA A 12 29.72 23.04 -11.85
N VAL A 13 28.61 22.50 -12.36
CA VAL A 13 27.30 22.58 -11.68
C VAL A 13 27.34 21.88 -10.32
N HIS A 14 27.97 20.70 -10.23
CA HIS A 14 28.11 19.99 -8.97
C HIS A 14 28.91 20.80 -7.93
N LEU A 15 30.03 21.43 -8.34
CA LEU A 15 30.83 22.28 -7.47
C LEU A 15 30.08 23.54 -6.99
N LEU A 16 29.29 24.16 -7.88
CA LEU A 16 28.47 25.34 -7.53
C LEU A 16 27.36 24.97 -6.55
N ILE A 17 26.81 23.76 -6.66
CA ILE A 17 25.78 23.24 -5.76
C ILE A 17 26.36 22.86 -4.40
N GLN A 18 27.59 22.33 -4.35
CA GLN A 18 28.27 22.01 -3.09
C GLN A 18 28.68 23.26 -2.30
N HIS A 19 28.95 24.37 -2.98
CA HIS A 19 29.39 25.63 -2.37
C HIS A 19 28.31 26.74 -2.41
N ARG A 20 27.05 26.38 -2.15
CA ARG A 20 25.90 27.32 -2.13
C ARG A 20 26.03 28.46 -1.12
N ASP A 21 26.73 28.22 -0.01
CA ASP A 21 26.93 29.23 1.05
C ASP A 21 27.93 30.32 0.63
N ILE A 22 28.79 30.01 -0.35
CA ILE A 22 29.85 30.91 -0.83
C ILE A 22 29.40 31.63 -2.10
N ILE A 23 28.66 30.95 -2.97
CA ILE A 23 28.13 31.52 -4.21
C ILE A 23 26.62 31.26 -4.25
N PRO A 24 25.80 32.25 -3.87
CA PRO A 24 24.36 32.07 -3.84
C PRO A 24 23.79 31.93 -5.26
N PRO A 25 22.63 31.25 -5.42
CA PRO A 25 22.04 30.98 -6.74
C PRO A 25 21.81 32.24 -7.60
N TYR A 26 21.53 33.39 -6.98
CA TYR A 26 21.31 34.63 -7.72
C TYR A 26 22.57 35.10 -8.47
N GLU A 27 23.76 35.01 -7.87
CA GLU A 27 25.01 35.42 -8.52
C GLU A 27 25.35 34.52 -9.69
N VAL A 28 25.08 33.22 -9.57
CA VAL A 28 25.30 32.26 -10.64
C VAL A 28 24.37 32.56 -11.82
N VAL A 29 23.09 32.78 -11.55
CA VAL A 29 22.08 33.07 -12.58
C VAL A 29 22.37 34.41 -13.27
N GLU A 30 22.71 35.47 -12.54
CA GLU A 30 23.09 36.77 -13.11
C GLU A 30 24.35 36.66 -14.00
N GLN A 31 25.39 35.97 -13.52
CA GLN A 31 26.61 35.77 -14.32
C GLN A 31 26.35 34.96 -15.60
N LEU A 32 25.44 34.00 -15.55
CA LEU A 32 25.02 33.22 -16.73
C LEU A 32 24.17 34.04 -17.70
N LEU A 33 23.30 34.93 -17.20
CA LEU A 33 22.52 35.86 -18.03
C LEU A 33 23.42 36.86 -18.77
N HIS A 34 24.45 37.39 -18.08
CA HIS A 34 25.38 38.40 -18.61
C HIS A 34 26.44 37.86 -19.58
N ALA A 35 26.68 36.55 -19.65
CA ALA A 35 27.62 35.96 -20.62
C ALA A 35 27.24 36.32 -22.07
N SER A 36 28.16 36.54 -23.00
CA SER A 36 27.83 37.21 -24.28
C SER A 36 27.26 36.30 -25.40
N LYS A 37 27.20 34.97 -25.25
CA LYS A 37 26.75 34.05 -26.32
C LYS A 37 25.33 33.49 -26.05
N SER A 38 24.35 33.86 -26.88
CA SER A 38 22.91 33.58 -26.66
C SER A 38 22.53 32.10 -26.65
N CYS A 39 23.18 31.26 -27.45
CA CYS A 39 22.77 29.86 -27.65
C CYS A 39 23.18 28.94 -26.48
N ASP A 40 24.37 29.14 -25.90
CA ASP A 40 24.86 28.31 -24.79
C ASP A 40 24.26 28.76 -23.44
N LYS A 41 23.85 30.02 -23.32
CA LYS A 41 23.34 30.61 -22.08
C LYS A 41 22.13 29.88 -21.51
N LYS A 42 21.09 29.72 -22.33
CA LYS A 42 19.82 29.11 -21.91
C LYS A 42 20.01 27.63 -21.54
N TYR A 43 20.83 26.91 -22.29
CA TYR A 43 21.14 25.51 -22.01
C TYR A 43 21.96 25.33 -20.72
N LEU A 44 23.00 26.15 -20.51
CA LEU A 44 23.79 26.14 -19.28
C LEU A 44 22.94 26.52 -18.07
N LEU A 45 22.03 27.49 -18.23
CA LEU A 45 21.09 27.90 -17.19
C LEU A 45 20.10 26.77 -16.85
N HIS A 46 19.54 26.10 -17.86
CA HIS A 46 18.69 24.93 -17.66
C HIS A 46 19.41 23.86 -16.83
N GLN A 47 20.65 23.52 -17.20
CA GLN A 47 21.41 22.47 -16.53
C GLN A 47 21.75 22.83 -15.08
N TYR A 48 22.06 24.09 -14.80
CA TYR A 48 22.27 24.57 -13.43
C TYR A 48 20.99 24.54 -12.60
N LEU A 49 19.88 25.09 -13.13
CA LEU A 49 18.60 25.15 -12.42
C LEU A 49 17.98 23.76 -12.20
N HIS A 50 18.13 22.85 -13.16
CA HIS A 50 17.70 21.46 -13.02
C HIS A 50 18.44 20.77 -11.87
N ALA A 51 19.78 20.83 -11.85
CA ALA A 51 20.56 20.24 -10.77
C ALA A 51 20.34 20.95 -9.42
N LEU A 52 20.07 22.26 -9.43
CA LEU A 52 19.68 23.02 -8.24
C LEU A 52 18.39 22.44 -7.65
N PHE A 53 17.39 22.20 -8.52
CA PHE A 53 16.08 21.62 -8.18
C PHE A 53 16.17 20.17 -7.67
N GLU A 54 17.03 19.33 -8.26
CA GLU A 54 17.23 17.95 -7.78
C GLU A 54 17.78 17.88 -6.36
N VAL A 55 18.62 18.83 -5.96
CA VAL A 55 19.22 18.87 -4.63
C VAL A 55 18.36 19.65 -3.63
N ASP A 56 17.70 20.72 -4.06
CA ASP A 56 16.77 21.48 -3.23
C ASP A 56 15.69 22.17 -4.07
N ILE A 57 14.45 21.73 -3.90
CA ILE A 57 13.24 22.25 -4.54
C ILE A 57 13.00 23.74 -4.18
N HIS A 58 13.58 24.22 -3.08
CA HIS A 58 13.35 25.57 -2.54
C HIS A 58 14.50 26.54 -2.77
N ALA A 59 15.67 26.08 -3.20
CA ALA A 59 16.81 26.96 -3.47
C ALA A 59 16.63 27.81 -4.73
N GLY A 60 15.77 27.38 -5.66
CA GLY A 60 15.51 28.03 -6.94
C GLY A 60 14.14 28.71 -7.07
N LYS A 61 13.43 28.98 -5.96
CA LYS A 61 12.02 29.45 -5.98
C LYS A 61 11.78 30.60 -6.94
N ASP A 62 12.61 31.64 -6.88
CA ASP A 62 12.47 32.85 -7.69
C ASP A 62 12.72 32.61 -9.18
N TYR A 63 13.37 31.48 -9.52
CA TYR A 63 13.73 31.11 -10.89
C TYR A 63 12.81 30.03 -11.48
N HIS A 64 11.80 29.55 -10.75
CA HIS A 64 10.90 28.50 -11.25
C HIS A 64 10.12 28.93 -12.49
N ASP A 65 9.72 30.20 -12.61
CA ASP A 65 9.09 30.75 -13.81
C ASP A 65 10.02 30.66 -15.03
N MET A 66 11.29 30.98 -14.85
CA MET A 66 12.31 30.92 -15.90
C MET A 66 12.68 29.47 -16.23
N GLN A 67 12.74 28.61 -15.21
CA GLN A 67 13.02 27.20 -15.36
C GLN A 67 11.90 26.50 -16.15
N LEU A 68 10.65 26.91 -15.98
CA LEU A 68 9.51 26.38 -16.73
C LEU A 68 9.61 26.71 -18.24
N GLU A 69 10.01 27.93 -18.61
CA GLU A 69 10.31 28.27 -20.00
C GLU A 69 11.44 27.41 -20.58
N LEU A 70 12.50 27.20 -19.78
CA LEU A 70 13.65 26.40 -20.19
C LEU A 70 13.31 24.91 -20.34
N TYR A 71 12.50 24.33 -19.45
CA TYR A 71 12.01 22.96 -19.63
C TYR A 71 11.18 22.82 -20.91
N ALA A 72 10.31 23.81 -21.18
CA ALA A 72 9.52 23.82 -22.39
C ALA A 72 10.40 23.91 -23.67
N ASP A 73 11.59 24.52 -23.61
CA ASP A 73 12.53 24.65 -24.74
C ASP A 73 13.43 23.39 -24.90
N TYR A 74 13.96 22.84 -23.80
CA TYR A 74 15.03 21.84 -23.85
C TYR A 74 14.61 20.44 -23.42
N GLU A 75 13.72 20.31 -22.43
CA GLU A 75 13.37 19.01 -21.86
C GLU A 75 11.88 18.92 -21.46
N PRO A 76 10.96 18.79 -22.44
CA PRO A 76 9.53 18.74 -22.18
C PRO A 76 9.08 17.55 -21.32
N ARG A 77 9.89 16.49 -21.23
CA ARG A 77 9.56 15.30 -20.44
C ARG A 77 9.56 15.56 -18.93
N MET A 78 10.33 16.55 -18.49
CA MET A 78 10.46 16.90 -17.07
C MET A 78 9.43 17.93 -16.60
N LEU A 79 8.58 18.42 -17.51
CA LEU A 79 7.57 19.43 -17.22
C LEU A 79 6.50 18.94 -16.23
N LEU A 80 5.85 17.81 -16.48
CA LEU A 80 4.86 17.26 -15.55
C LEU A 80 5.43 16.92 -14.16
N PRO A 81 6.59 16.23 -14.03
CA PRO A 81 7.24 16.03 -12.73
C PRO A 81 7.55 17.34 -12.00
N PHE A 82 8.01 18.35 -12.72
CA PHE A 82 8.30 19.67 -12.16
C PHE A 82 7.03 20.37 -11.69
N LEU A 83 5.95 20.37 -12.49
CA LEU A 83 4.67 21.00 -12.15
C LEU A 83 4.00 20.38 -10.92
N ARG A 84 4.17 19.07 -10.71
CA ARG A 84 3.67 18.33 -9.53
C ARG A 84 4.46 18.64 -8.26
N THR A 85 5.78 18.79 -8.39
CA THR A 85 6.68 18.98 -7.25
C THR A 85 6.78 20.45 -6.83
N SER A 86 6.80 21.36 -7.80
CA SER A 86 6.93 22.79 -7.57
C SER A 86 5.58 23.47 -7.30
N GLN A 87 5.60 24.53 -6.49
CA GLN A 87 4.42 25.36 -6.20
C GLN A 87 4.67 26.87 -6.40
N HIS A 88 5.90 27.26 -6.81
CA HIS A 88 6.33 28.67 -6.82
C HIS A 88 6.33 29.29 -8.22
N TYR A 89 5.59 28.71 -9.17
CA TYR A 89 5.47 29.25 -10.54
C TYR A 89 4.12 29.92 -10.76
N ARG A 90 4.07 30.90 -11.66
CA ARG A 90 2.83 31.57 -12.07
C ARG A 90 2.03 30.69 -13.03
N LEU A 91 0.83 30.28 -12.60
CA LEU A 91 -0.07 29.43 -13.39
C LEU A 91 -0.45 30.07 -14.74
N ASP A 92 -0.78 31.37 -14.75
CA ASP A 92 -1.16 32.08 -15.99
C ASP A 92 -0.06 32.02 -17.05
N LYS A 93 1.19 32.28 -16.63
CA LYS A 93 2.35 32.29 -17.51
C LYS A 93 2.67 30.88 -18.02
N ALA A 94 2.56 29.88 -17.15
CA ALA A 94 2.72 28.48 -17.53
C ALA A 94 1.68 28.07 -18.58
N TYR A 95 0.41 28.46 -18.38
CA TYR A 95 -0.67 28.20 -19.33
C TYR A 95 -0.40 28.83 -20.70
N GLU A 96 0.03 30.09 -20.77
CA GLU A 96 0.38 30.76 -22.02
C GLU A 96 1.50 30.04 -22.78
N ILE A 97 2.57 29.64 -22.08
CA ILE A 97 3.70 28.91 -22.68
C ILE A 97 3.23 27.57 -23.24
N PHE A 98 2.42 26.83 -22.48
CA PHE A 98 1.92 25.53 -22.91
C PHE A 98 0.90 25.67 -24.04
N ALA A 99 0.09 26.72 -24.04
CA ALA A 99 -0.84 27.04 -25.13
C ALA A 99 -0.09 27.34 -26.44
N GLN A 100 0.99 28.12 -26.38
CA GLN A 100 1.81 28.44 -27.55
C GLN A 100 2.54 27.22 -28.14
N LYS A 101 2.94 26.27 -27.28
CA LYS A 101 3.70 25.08 -27.68
C LYS A 101 2.85 23.82 -27.85
N GLU A 102 1.53 23.94 -27.72
CA GLU A 102 0.57 22.84 -27.84
C GLU A 102 0.82 21.67 -26.85
N PHE A 103 1.36 21.95 -25.66
CA PHE A 103 1.52 20.96 -24.59
C PHE A 103 0.20 20.71 -23.86
N VAL A 104 -0.68 19.91 -24.46
CA VAL A 104 -2.07 19.77 -24.00
C VAL A 104 -2.19 19.10 -22.62
N LYS A 105 -1.38 18.08 -22.32
CA LYS A 105 -1.44 17.38 -21.02
C LYS A 105 -1.01 18.30 -19.87
N GLU A 106 0.03 19.09 -20.10
CA GLU A 106 0.52 20.11 -19.17
C GLU A 106 -0.47 21.26 -19.01
N GLN A 107 -1.15 21.69 -20.09
CA GLN A 107 -2.24 22.68 -20.03
C GLN A 107 -3.36 22.20 -19.10
N VAL A 108 -3.82 20.95 -19.27
CA VAL A 108 -4.88 20.35 -18.46
C VAL A 108 -4.49 20.31 -16.98
N PHE A 109 -3.24 19.92 -16.69
CA PHE A 109 -2.72 19.91 -15.33
C PHE A 109 -2.74 21.32 -14.70
N VAL A 110 -2.29 22.35 -15.42
CA VAL A 110 -2.31 23.73 -14.93
C VAL A 110 -3.74 24.23 -14.74
N LEU A 111 -4.64 23.99 -15.70
CA LEU A 111 -6.05 24.38 -15.59
C LEU A 111 -6.75 23.73 -14.39
N GLY A 112 -6.45 22.46 -14.11
CA GLY A 112 -6.93 21.78 -12.89
C GLY A 112 -6.46 22.50 -11.62
N ARG A 113 -5.19 22.92 -11.55
CA ARG A 113 -4.66 23.69 -10.41
C ARG A 113 -5.20 25.11 -10.31
N MET A 114 -5.59 25.73 -11.43
CA MET A 114 -6.24 27.04 -11.46
C MET A 114 -7.70 26.99 -10.98
N GLY A 115 -8.29 25.80 -10.86
CA GLY A 115 -9.72 25.63 -10.56
C GLY A 115 -10.62 25.74 -11.79
N ASN A 116 -10.04 25.86 -12.99
CA ASN A 116 -10.78 25.93 -14.26
C ASN A 116 -11.03 24.51 -14.81
N ALA A 117 -11.60 23.64 -13.98
CA ALA A 117 -11.76 22.23 -14.30
C ALA A 117 -12.69 21.99 -15.51
N LYS A 118 -13.72 22.83 -15.73
CA LYS A 118 -14.61 22.75 -16.90
C LYS A 118 -13.87 23.05 -18.21
N GLU A 119 -12.96 24.03 -18.21
CA GLU A 119 -12.10 24.33 -19.36
C GLU A 119 -11.04 23.24 -19.59
N ALA A 120 -10.49 22.70 -18.50
CA ALA A 120 -9.55 21.56 -18.56
C ALA A 120 -10.22 20.35 -19.23
N LEU A 121 -11.41 19.98 -18.77
CA LEU A 121 -12.20 18.89 -19.33
C LEU A 121 -12.53 19.11 -20.81
N SER A 122 -12.98 20.32 -21.15
CA SER A 122 -13.25 20.71 -22.55
C SER A 122 -12.01 20.61 -23.43
N THR A 123 -10.82 20.90 -22.86
CA THR A 123 -9.54 20.78 -23.54
C THR A 123 -9.17 19.32 -23.78
N ILE A 124 -9.38 18.43 -22.80
CA ILE A 124 -9.17 16.98 -22.96
C ILE A 124 -10.08 16.43 -24.07
N ILE A 125 -11.38 16.71 -23.98
CA ILE A 125 -12.39 16.14 -24.91
C ILE A 125 -12.21 16.65 -26.35
N ASN A 126 -11.81 17.91 -26.53
CA ASN A 126 -11.71 18.52 -27.86
C ASN A 126 -10.31 18.47 -28.49
N LYS A 127 -9.24 18.47 -27.69
CA LYS A 127 -7.87 18.45 -28.23
C LYS A 127 -7.18 17.10 -28.10
N LEU A 128 -7.32 16.41 -26.96
CA LEU A 128 -6.72 15.09 -26.77
C LEU A 128 -7.58 13.97 -27.37
N GLU A 129 -8.91 14.17 -27.38
CA GLU A 129 -9.90 13.14 -27.73
C GLU A 129 -9.73 11.84 -26.91
N ASP A 130 -9.05 11.93 -25.76
CA ASP A 130 -8.74 10.82 -24.86
C ASP A 130 -9.73 10.81 -23.69
N ILE A 131 -10.65 9.85 -23.74
CA ILE A 131 -11.73 9.72 -22.75
C ILE A 131 -11.23 9.09 -21.47
N GLN A 132 -10.21 8.24 -21.56
CA GLN A 132 -9.63 7.62 -20.38
C GLN A 132 -9.01 8.72 -19.50
N GLU A 133 -8.22 9.61 -20.10
CA GLU A 133 -7.63 10.76 -19.40
C GLU A 133 -8.72 11.72 -18.87
N ALA A 134 -9.82 11.91 -19.60
CA ALA A 134 -10.96 12.71 -19.14
C ALA A 134 -11.66 12.10 -17.91
N VAL A 135 -11.90 10.79 -17.93
CA VAL A 135 -12.53 10.04 -16.83
C VAL A 135 -11.62 10.05 -15.59
N GLU A 136 -10.32 9.82 -15.77
CA GLU A 136 -9.33 9.89 -14.69
C GLU A 136 -9.31 11.30 -14.07
N PHE A 137 -9.28 12.35 -14.90
CA PHE A 137 -9.32 13.74 -14.43
C PHE A 137 -10.58 14.05 -13.60
N VAL A 138 -11.77 13.70 -14.09
CA VAL A 138 -13.02 13.96 -13.35
C VAL A 138 -13.09 13.17 -12.05
N THR A 139 -12.59 11.92 -12.06
CA THR A 139 -12.53 11.08 -10.86
C THR A 139 -11.60 11.68 -9.80
N GLU A 140 -10.45 12.24 -10.21
CA GLU A 140 -9.51 12.94 -9.32
C GLU A 140 -10.06 14.25 -8.74
N GLN A 141 -10.92 14.97 -9.47
CA GLN A 141 -11.52 16.23 -8.99
C GLN A 141 -12.61 16.02 -7.92
N HIS A 142 -13.20 14.81 -7.83
CA HIS A 142 -14.31 14.50 -6.91
C HIS A 142 -15.50 15.48 -7.01
N ASP A 143 -15.83 15.94 -8.23
CA ASP A 143 -16.93 16.88 -8.49
C ASP A 143 -17.99 16.23 -9.40
N ASP A 144 -19.21 16.07 -8.86
CA ASP A 144 -20.35 15.50 -9.56
C ASP A 144 -20.81 16.38 -10.75
N GLU A 145 -20.65 17.71 -10.68
CA GLU A 145 -21.02 18.60 -11.80
C GLU A 145 -20.12 18.38 -13.03
N LEU A 146 -18.86 18.01 -12.81
CA LEU A 146 -17.92 17.69 -13.89
C LEU A 146 -18.29 16.40 -14.61
N TRP A 147 -18.89 15.43 -13.91
CA TRP A 147 -19.41 14.22 -14.53
C TRP A 147 -20.56 14.52 -15.48
N ASP A 148 -21.51 15.36 -15.07
CA ASP A 148 -22.61 15.79 -15.94
C ASP A 148 -22.10 16.59 -17.16
N GLU A 149 -21.05 17.40 -16.98
CA GLU A 149 -20.39 18.10 -18.09
C GLU A 149 -19.67 17.15 -19.05
N LEU A 150 -18.96 16.14 -18.54
CA LEU A 150 -18.32 15.11 -19.36
C LEU A 150 -19.36 14.35 -20.19
N ILE A 151 -20.45 13.91 -19.55
CA ILE A 151 -21.54 13.22 -20.25
C ILE A 151 -22.13 14.13 -21.33
N ARG A 152 -22.45 15.38 -21.00
CA ARG A 152 -23.03 16.35 -21.95
C ARG A 152 -22.14 16.57 -23.17
N GLN A 153 -20.83 16.70 -22.99
CA GLN A 153 -19.89 16.88 -24.10
C GLN A 153 -19.70 15.59 -24.90
N CYS A 154 -19.64 14.43 -24.25
CA CYS A 154 -19.54 13.14 -24.95
C CYS A 154 -20.81 12.84 -25.77
N LEU A 155 -22.01 13.21 -25.31
CA LEU A 155 -23.25 13.02 -26.06
C LEU A 155 -23.27 13.77 -27.41
N GLN A 156 -22.48 14.84 -27.56
CA GLN A 156 -22.33 15.53 -28.84
C GLN A 156 -21.50 14.74 -29.85
N LYS A 157 -20.69 13.76 -29.39
CA LYS A 157 -19.77 12.96 -30.22
C LYS A 157 -20.05 11.46 -30.03
N PRO A 158 -20.77 10.79 -30.96
CA PRO A 158 -21.22 9.40 -30.78
C PRO A 158 -20.08 8.39 -30.63
N GLU A 159 -18.91 8.65 -31.23
CA GLU A 159 -17.72 7.80 -31.08
C GLU A 159 -17.24 7.73 -29.63
N MET A 160 -17.37 8.85 -28.90
CA MET A 160 -16.92 9.00 -27.52
C MET A 160 -17.87 8.36 -26.52
N VAL A 161 -19.17 8.35 -26.79
CA VAL A 161 -20.17 7.75 -25.88
C VAL A 161 -19.86 6.28 -25.57
N GLY A 162 -19.49 5.50 -26.59
CA GLY A 162 -19.20 4.08 -26.34
C GLY A 162 -17.86 3.85 -25.63
N MET A 163 -16.87 4.74 -25.79
CA MET A 163 -15.65 4.70 -24.98
C MET A 163 -15.92 5.13 -23.53
N LEU A 164 -16.78 6.13 -23.33
CA LEU A 164 -17.22 6.56 -22.00
C LEU A 164 -17.83 5.37 -21.24
N LEU A 165 -18.80 4.68 -21.84
CA LEU A 165 -19.43 3.49 -21.26
C LEU A 165 -18.42 2.38 -20.87
N GLU A 166 -17.35 2.23 -21.65
CA GLU A 166 -16.30 1.22 -21.42
C GLU A 166 -15.36 1.61 -20.27
N HIS A 167 -15.06 2.90 -20.09
CA HIS A 167 -14.12 3.40 -19.10
C HIS A 167 -14.75 3.94 -17.81
N THR A 168 -16.08 4.15 -17.76
CA THR A 168 -16.78 4.59 -16.54
C THR A 168 -17.15 3.46 -15.58
N VAL A 169 -16.79 2.21 -15.90
CA VAL A 169 -17.11 1.03 -15.08
C VAL A 169 -16.53 1.18 -13.67
N GLY A 170 -17.40 1.25 -12.67
CA GLY A 170 -17.04 1.35 -11.25
C GLY A 170 -17.18 2.74 -10.63
N ASN A 171 -17.17 3.81 -11.43
CA ASN A 171 -17.32 5.19 -10.94
C ASN A 171 -18.73 5.75 -11.14
N LEU A 172 -19.40 5.36 -12.23
CA LEU A 172 -20.78 5.77 -12.53
C LEU A 172 -21.65 4.56 -12.84
N ASP A 173 -22.95 4.68 -12.57
CA ASP A 173 -23.93 3.69 -12.99
C ASP A 173 -24.09 3.72 -14.52
N PRO A 174 -23.77 2.62 -15.25
CA PRO A 174 -23.97 2.55 -16.69
C PRO A 174 -25.43 2.82 -17.10
N LEU A 175 -26.40 2.50 -16.23
CA LEU A 175 -27.82 2.77 -16.51
C LEU A 175 -28.13 4.27 -16.58
N TYR A 176 -27.47 5.08 -15.75
CA TYR A 176 -27.62 6.54 -15.77
C TYR A 176 -27.18 7.09 -17.13
N ILE A 177 -26.00 6.67 -17.61
CA ILE A 177 -25.48 7.12 -18.91
C ILE A 177 -26.40 6.69 -20.04
N VAL A 178 -26.86 5.44 -20.05
CA VAL A 178 -27.79 4.92 -21.07
C VAL A 178 -29.11 5.70 -21.08
N SER A 179 -29.63 6.11 -19.93
CA SER A 179 -30.86 6.89 -19.84
C SER A 179 -30.76 8.31 -20.42
N LEU A 180 -29.54 8.84 -20.53
CA LEU A 180 -29.26 10.18 -21.06
C LEU A 180 -28.97 10.20 -22.57
N VAL A 181 -28.76 9.03 -23.18
CA VAL A 181 -28.50 8.93 -24.63
C VAL A 181 -29.77 9.23 -25.41
N PRO A 182 -29.76 10.21 -26.35
CA PRO A 182 -30.91 10.50 -27.19
C PRO A 182 -31.29 9.32 -28.10
N ASP A 183 -32.60 9.10 -28.26
CA ASP A 183 -33.13 8.09 -29.18
C ASP A 183 -32.69 8.37 -30.63
N GLY A 184 -32.14 7.36 -31.30
CA GLY A 184 -31.67 7.47 -32.68
C GLY A 184 -30.18 7.81 -32.86
N LEU A 185 -29.41 7.96 -31.78
CA LEU A 185 -27.97 8.12 -31.87
C LEU A 185 -27.29 6.79 -32.27
N GLU A 186 -26.66 6.75 -33.44
CA GLU A 186 -25.88 5.59 -33.88
C GLU A 186 -24.53 5.53 -33.17
N ILE A 187 -24.45 4.74 -32.10
CA ILE A 187 -23.18 4.51 -31.39
C ILE A 187 -22.43 3.34 -32.04
N PRO A 188 -21.22 3.56 -32.57
CA PRO A 188 -20.44 2.50 -33.21
C PRO A 188 -20.07 1.41 -32.18
N LYS A 189 -20.24 0.15 -32.59
CA LYS A 189 -19.90 -1.05 -31.79
C LYS A 189 -20.55 -1.12 -30.41
N LEU A 190 -21.69 -0.46 -30.21
CA LEU A 190 -22.39 -0.45 -28.91
C LEU A 190 -22.67 -1.86 -28.38
N ARG A 191 -23.13 -2.78 -29.24
CA ARG A 191 -23.37 -4.18 -28.85
C ARG A 191 -22.14 -4.83 -28.24
N ASP A 192 -21.01 -4.76 -28.92
CA ASP A 192 -19.77 -5.42 -28.49
C ASP A 192 -19.25 -4.78 -27.20
N ARG A 193 -19.39 -3.45 -27.06
CA ARG A 193 -19.08 -2.69 -25.84
C ARG A 193 -19.97 -3.07 -24.66
N LEU A 194 -21.28 -3.18 -24.85
CA LEU A 194 -22.22 -3.62 -23.82
C LEU A 194 -21.96 -5.06 -23.37
N VAL A 195 -21.65 -5.96 -24.32
CA VAL A 195 -21.25 -7.33 -23.99
C VAL A 195 -20.02 -7.30 -23.09
N LYS A 196 -19.00 -6.51 -23.44
CA LYS A 196 -17.79 -6.34 -22.63
C LYS A 196 -18.11 -5.82 -21.22
N ILE A 197 -18.89 -4.76 -21.09
CA ILE A 197 -19.28 -4.17 -19.79
C ILE A 197 -20.02 -5.19 -18.93
N VAL A 198 -20.98 -5.92 -19.50
CA VAL A 198 -21.73 -6.95 -18.77
C VAL A 198 -20.84 -8.12 -18.37
N THR A 199 -19.91 -8.54 -19.23
CA THR A 199 -18.94 -9.59 -18.87
C THR A 199 -18.00 -9.14 -17.78
N ASP A 200 -17.48 -7.91 -17.84
CA ASP A 200 -16.55 -7.34 -16.87
C ASP A 200 -17.25 -7.16 -15.51
N TYR A 201 -18.51 -6.70 -15.49
CA TYR A 201 -19.30 -6.61 -14.26
C TYR A 201 -19.59 -7.99 -13.64
N ARG A 202 -19.86 -9.00 -14.47
CA ARG A 202 -20.05 -10.38 -14.00
C ARG A 202 -18.76 -10.97 -13.42
N THR A 203 -17.62 -10.77 -14.06
CA THR A 203 -16.33 -11.24 -13.55
C THR A 203 -15.95 -10.50 -12.27
N GLU A 204 -16.13 -9.18 -12.20
CA GLU A 204 -15.92 -8.38 -10.99
C GLU A 204 -16.80 -8.87 -9.83
N THR A 205 -18.09 -9.12 -10.08
CA THR A 205 -19.01 -9.66 -9.06
C THR A 205 -18.59 -11.06 -8.60
N SER A 206 -18.21 -11.94 -9.54
CA SER A 206 -17.71 -13.28 -9.23
C SER A 206 -16.42 -13.25 -8.42
N LEU A 207 -15.50 -12.32 -8.73
CA LEU A 207 -14.26 -12.12 -7.99
C LEU A 207 -14.55 -11.60 -6.58
N ARG A 208 -15.42 -10.60 -6.44
CA ARG A 208 -15.84 -10.11 -5.13
C ARG A 208 -16.45 -11.21 -4.27
N HIS A 209 -17.29 -12.06 -4.86
CA HIS A 209 -17.88 -13.21 -4.16
C HIS A 209 -16.81 -14.21 -3.71
N GLY A 210 -15.93 -14.63 -4.63
CA GLY A 210 -14.84 -15.55 -4.30
C GLY A 210 -13.88 -15.00 -3.23
N CYS A 211 -13.49 -13.73 -3.33
CA CYS A 211 -12.69 -13.06 -2.30
C CYS A 211 -13.42 -13.01 -0.95
N ASN A 212 -14.73 -12.75 -0.94
CA ASN A 212 -15.52 -12.74 0.28
C ASN A 212 -15.60 -14.12 0.94
N ASP A 213 -15.73 -15.18 0.14
CA ASP A 213 -15.76 -16.56 0.64
C ASP A 213 -14.40 -17.00 1.22
N ILE A 214 -13.30 -16.65 0.54
CA ILE A 214 -11.94 -16.86 1.05
C ILE A 214 -11.75 -16.11 2.37
N LEU A 215 -12.11 -14.82 2.43
CA LEU A 215 -11.98 -14.01 3.64
C LEU A 215 -12.79 -14.60 4.81
N LYS A 216 -14.02 -15.06 4.54
CA LYS A 216 -14.85 -15.73 5.55
C LYS A 216 -14.19 -17.02 6.04
N ALA A 217 -13.73 -17.86 5.12
CA ALA A 217 -13.05 -19.11 5.46
C ALA A 217 -11.77 -18.85 6.27
N ASP A 218 -10.96 -17.87 5.87
CA ASP A 218 -9.74 -17.47 6.58
C ASP A 218 -10.03 -16.92 7.98
N CYS A 219 -11.07 -16.10 8.14
CA CYS A 219 -11.50 -15.64 9.46
C CYS A 219 -11.85 -16.81 10.39
N VAL A 220 -12.60 -17.80 9.90
CA VAL A 220 -12.95 -19.00 10.68
C VAL A 220 -11.70 -19.84 10.97
N ASN A 221 -10.86 -20.09 9.98
CA ASN A 221 -9.64 -20.87 10.14
C ASN A 221 -8.66 -20.23 11.14
N LEU A 222 -8.48 -18.92 11.07
CA LEU A 222 -7.64 -18.16 12.01
C LEU A 222 -8.25 -18.17 13.42
N LEU A 223 -9.58 -18.05 13.53
CA LEU A 223 -10.25 -18.15 14.83
C LEU A 223 -10.07 -19.53 15.46
N VAL A 224 -10.20 -20.60 14.68
CA VAL A 224 -9.98 -21.98 15.13
C VAL A 224 -8.52 -22.20 15.54
N LYS A 225 -7.56 -21.74 14.72
CA LYS A 225 -6.13 -21.81 15.07
C LYS A 225 -5.82 -21.06 16.35
N TYR A 226 -6.31 -19.82 16.48
CA TYR A 226 -6.15 -19.01 17.69
C TYR A 226 -6.78 -19.70 18.90
N TYR A 227 -7.98 -20.27 18.76
CA TYR A 227 -8.63 -21.03 19.82
C TYR A 227 -7.79 -22.23 20.27
N HIS A 228 -7.21 -22.98 19.34
CA HIS A 228 -6.32 -24.07 19.69
C HIS A 228 -5.03 -23.60 20.35
N GLU A 229 -4.38 -22.55 19.84
CA GLU A 229 -3.17 -21.97 20.43
C GLU A 229 -3.43 -21.41 21.84
N ALA A 230 -4.53 -20.69 22.04
CA ALA A 230 -4.94 -20.18 23.35
C ALA A 230 -5.26 -21.30 24.35
N ARG A 231 -5.68 -22.48 23.86
CA ARG A 231 -5.90 -23.67 24.70
C ARG A 231 -4.64 -24.46 25.02
N ARG A 232 -3.54 -24.23 24.31
CA ARG A 232 -2.26 -24.91 24.59
C ARG A 232 -1.65 -24.33 25.86
N GLY A 233 -1.12 -25.22 26.69
CA GLY A 233 -0.26 -24.84 27.79
C GLY A 233 1.16 -24.61 27.28
N VAL A 234 1.82 -23.57 27.80
CA VAL A 234 3.26 -23.36 27.63
C VAL A 234 3.95 -24.01 28.82
N CYS A 235 4.77 -25.04 28.56
CA CYS A 235 5.61 -25.65 29.57
C CYS A 235 6.88 -24.81 29.74
N MET A 236 7.18 -24.44 30.98
CA MET A 236 8.46 -23.85 31.36
C MET A 236 9.21 -24.90 32.17
N ALA A 237 10.27 -25.47 31.59
CA ALA A 237 11.16 -26.41 32.27
C ALA A 237 12.32 -25.66 32.95
N SER A 238 12.83 -26.22 34.07
CA SER A 238 14.07 -25.72 34.68
C SER A 238 15.25 -25.94 33.72
N MET A 239 16.20 -25.02 33.71
CA MET A 239 17.36 -25.03 32.81
C MET A 239 18.45 -26.05 33.19
N ASP A 240 18.10 -27.17 33.82
CA ASP A 240 19.08 -28.10 34.37
C ASP A 240 19.35 -29.34 33.51
N GLU A 241 18.76 -29.44 32.31
CA GLU A 241 19.00 -30.57 31.38
C GLU A 241 19.55 -30.17 29.99
N GLU A 242 20.44 -29.18 29.91
CA GLU A 242 21.34 -29.01 28.76
C GLU A 242 22.79 -29.31 29.13
N ALA A 243 23.04 -30.48 29.74
CA ALA A 243 24.41 -30.88 30.04
C ALA A 243 24.66 -32.38 30.10
N GLN A 244 24.09 -33.25 29.25
CA GLN A 244 24.80 -34.47 28.82
C GLN A 244 24.03 -35.28 27.76
N GLY A 245 24.66 -35.46 26.59
CA GLY A 245 24.52 -36.72 25.85
C GLY A 245 24.20 -36.67 24.36
N ALA A 246 25.07 -36.08 23.52
CA ALA A 246 25.44 -36.68 22.23
C ALA A 246 26.63 -35.94 21.60
N ARG A 247 27.83 -36.51 21.73
CA ARG A 247 28.94 -36.24 20.80
C ARG A 247 28.89 -37.28 19.67
N VAL A 248 29.44 -36.87 18.52
CA VAL A 248 29.66 -37.59 17.24
C VAL A 248 28.58 -37.20 16.22
N ASN A 249 28.83 -36.52 15.07
CA ASN A 249 30.04 -36.36 14.26
C ASN A 249 29.95 -35.05 13.43
N GLU A 250 31.09 -34.45 13.06
CA GLU A 250 31.18 -33.32 12.13
C GLU A 250 30.66 -33.69 10.72
N GLY A 251 29.92 -32.77 10.09
CA GLY A 251 29.51 -32.90 8.69
C GLY A 251 28.57 -31.79 8.19
N SER A 252 29.14 -30.62 7.88
CA SER A 252 28.74 -29.65 6.82
C SER A 252 27.35 -28.96 6.83
N SER A 253 27.44 -27.62 6.78
CA SER A 253 26.67 -26.64 5.99
C SER A 253 25.19 -26.30 6.30
N ARG A 254 25.03 -25.13 6.94
CA ARG A 254 24.27 -23.92 6.58
C ARG A 254 22.74 -23.96 6.28
N THR A 255 22.08 -22.97 6.90
CA THR A 255 20.89 -22.16 6.53
C THR A 255 19.51 -22.60 7.03
N GLY A 256 18.79 -21.66 7.65
CA GLY A 256 17.35 -21.77 7.94
C GLY A 256 16.86 -21.00 9.17
N ASP A 257 16.82 -19.68 9.08
CA ASP A 257 16.27 -18.73 10.05
C ASP A 257 14.77 -19.00 10.40
N ARG A 258 14.42 -19.05 11.69
CA ARG A 258 13.05 -18.81 12.19
C ARG A 258 13.11 -18.07 13.52
N SER A 259 13.50 -16.80 13.47
CA SER A 259 13.21 -15.83 14.52
C SER A 259 11.69 -15.60 14.62
N SER A 260 11.04 -16.16 15.65
CA SER A 260 9.67 -15.81 16.02
C SER A 260 9.67 -14.53 16.84
N THR A 261 9.38 -13.42 16.19
CA THR A 261 9.25 -12.08 16.79
C THR A 261 8.09 -12.08 17.80
N LEU A 262 8.41 -12.00 19.09
CA LEU A 262 7.45 -11.74 20.16
C LEU A 262 6.89 -10.32 20.00
N ARG A 263 5.63 -10.20 19.54
CA ARG A 263 4.88 -8.96 19.70
C ARG A 263 4.44 -8.87 21.16
N ASN A 264 5.03 -7.94 21.89
CA ASN A 264 4.64 -7.58 23.25
C ASN A 264 3.20 -7.07 23.27
N LEU A 265 2.27 -7.89 23.77
CA LEU A 265 0.98 -7.41 24.27
C LEU A 265 1.21 -6.93 25.70
N GLU A 266 1.24 -5.62 25.94
CA GLU A 266 1.28 -5.06 27.30
C GLU A 266 -0.07 -5.29 27.99
N MET A 267 -0.25 -6.48 28.58
CA MET A 267 -1.26 -6.71 29.61
C MET A 267 -0.79 -5.99 30.89
N LYS A 268 -1.50 -4.92 31.29
CA LYS A 268 -1.30 -4.25 32.59
C LYS A 268 -1.40 -5.27 33.73
N SER A 269 -0.25 -5.71 34.25
CA SER A 269 -0.15 -6.71 35.31
C SER A 269 -0.52 -6.10 36.66
N ARG A 270 -1.71 -6.42 37.20
CA ARG A 270 -1.96 -6.30 38.65
C ARG A 270 -1.26 -7.47 39.35
N THR A 271 0.02 -7.30 39.64
CA THR A 271 0.82 -8.22 40.45
C THR A 271 0.36 -8.19 41.91
N ARG A 272 -0.50 -9.14 42.29
CA ARG A 272 -0.70 -9.58 43.70
C ARG A 272 -1.41 -10.94 43.77
N CYS A 273 -0.74 -11.97 43.28
CA CYS A 273 -0.86 -13.34 43.78
C CYS A 273 0.41 -14.07 43.36
N GLY A 274 1.13 -14.69 44.30
CA GLY A 274 2.19 -15.62 43.95
C GLY A 274 1.57 -16.70 43.06
N ALA A 275 2.15 -16.94 41.88
CA ALA A 275 1.62 -17.95 40.97
C ALA A 275 1.63 -19.29 41.71
N ARG A 276 0.44 -19.84 41.97
CA ARG A 276 0.23 -21.11 42.68
C ARG A 276 -0.37 -22.11 41.70
N CYS A 277 -0.03 -23.38 41.88
CA CYS A 277 -0.64 -24.46 41.12
C CYS A 277 -2.14 -24.51 41.41
N CYS A 278 -2.98 -24.51 40.37
CA CYS A 278 -4.43 -24.53 40.54
C CYS A 278 -5.00 -25.90 41.01
N LEU A 279 -4.17 -26.93 41.15
CA LEU A 279 -4.57 -28.26 41.65
C LEU A 279 -4.15 -28.51 43.11
N CYS A 280 -2.89 -28.20 43.47
CA CYS A 280 -2.37 -28.42 44.82
C CYS A 280 -2.26 -27.15 45.67
N PHE A 281 -2.49 -25.96 45.09
CA PHE A 281 -2.42 -24.64 45.73
C PHE A 281 -1.03 -24.24 46.28
N ASP A 282 0.00 -25.05 46.01
CA ASP A 282 1.39 -24.76 46.35
C ASP A 282 2.01 -23.70 45.42
N PRO A 283 3.02 -22.93 45.89
CA PRO A 283 3.71 -21.94 45.08
C PRO A 283 4.51 -22.57 43.93
N LEU A 284 4.42 -21.98 42.74
CA LEU A 284 5.24 -22.37 41.59
C LEU A 284 6.65 -21.77 41.76
N SER A 285 7.64 -22.62 42.08
CA SER A 285 9.05 -22.21 42.12
C SER A 285 9.74 -22.58 40.81
N ILE A 286 10.39 -21.61 40.18
CA ILE A 286 11.07 -21.76 38.88
C ILE A 286 12.35 -22.61 39.02
N GLN A 287 12.86 -22.81 40.24
CA GLN A 287 14.19 -23.37 40.47
C GLN A 287 14.29 -24.90 40.42
N ASP A 288 13.19 -25.65 40.59
CA ASP A 288 13.27 -27.12 40.74
C ASP A 288 12.14 -27.91 40.06
N MET A 289 11.13 -27.25 39.48
CA MET A 289 9.93 -27.92 38.95
C MET A 289 9.47 -27.32 37.62
N SER A 290 9.14 -28.16 36.66
CA SER A 290 8.48 -27.73 35.44
C SER A 290 7.01 -27.41 35.71
N PHE A 291 6.54 -26.29 35.15
CA PHE A 291 5.16 -25.85 35.30
C PHE A 291 4.58 -25.43 33.95
N ILE A 292 3.27 -25.58 33.81
CA ILE A 292 2.52 -25.33 32.59
C ILE A 292 1.55 -24.18 32.84
N VAL A 293 1.66 -23.13 32.04
CA VAL A 293 0.78 -21.97 32.09
C VAL A 293 -0.08 -21.92 30.84
N PHE A 294 -1.37 -21.67 31.01
CA PHE A 294 -2.34 -21.53 29.93
C PHE A 294 -2.71 -20.06 29.69
N TYR A 295 -3.21 -19.74 28.49
CA TYR A 295 -3.63 -18.37 28.14
C TYR A 295 -4.76 -17.81 29.03
N CYS A 296 -5.55 -18.67 29.66
CA CYS A 296 -6.54 -18.31 30.68
C CYS A 296 -5.93 -17.89 32.04
N CYS A 297 -4.61 -17.72 32.11
CA CYS A 297 -3.84 -17.39 33.31
C CYS A 297 -3.84 -18.45 34.42
N HIS A 298 -4.35 -19.67 34.15
CA HIS A 298 -4.20 -20.81 35.05
C HIS A 298 -2.84 -21.47 34.87
N ALA A 299 -2.24 -21.86 35.99
CA ALA A 299 -0.92 -22.48 36.01
C ALA A 299 -0.92 -23.74 36.88
N TYR A 300 -0.17 -24.75 36.46
CA TYR A 300 -0.13 -26.08 37.08
C TYR A 300 1.31 -26.57 37.15
N HIS A 301 1.69 -27.33 38.18
CA HIS A 301 2.89 -28.16 38.08
C HIS A 301 2.68 -29.22 36.98
N GLN A 302 3.72 -29.53 36.21
CA GLN A 302 3.64 -30.53 35.15
C GLN A 302 3.18 -31.88 35.72
N SER A 303 3.76 -32.31 36.85
CA SER A 303 3.38 -33.54 37.56
C SER A 303 1.93 -33.57 38.06
N CYS A 304 1.41 -32.43 38.54
CA CYS A 304 0.01 -32.34 38.97
C CYS A 304 -0.97 -32.42 37.80
N LEU A 305 -0.60 -31.87 36.64
CA LEU A 305 -1.44 -31.88 35.44
C LEU A 305 -1.44 -33.26 34.75
N GLU A 306 -0.28 -33.90 34.65
CA GLU A 306 -0.12 -35.24 34.07
C GLU A 306 -0.79 -36.31 34.96
N GLY A 307 -0.57 -36.26 36.28
CA GLY A 307 -1.22 -37.19 37.23
C GLY A 307 -2.75 -37.03 37.30
N GLY A 308 -3.28 -35.84 36.99
CA GLY A 308 -4.72 -35.61 36.87
C GLY A 308 -5.34 -36.22 35.61
N LEU A 309 -4.60 -36.26 34.49
CA LEU A 309 -5.05 -36.86 33.23
C LEU A 309 -5.16 -38.39 33.33
N ASP A 310 -4.26 -39.05 34.04
CA ASP A 310 -4.28 -40.50 34.24
C ASP A 310 -5.47 -40.94 35.11
N SER A 311 -5.88 -40.10 36.06
CA SER A 311 -7.09 -40.32 36.86
C SER A 311 -8.38 -40.20 36.03
N MET A 312 -8.41 -39.29 35.04
CA MET A 312 -9.56 -39.14 34.12
C MET A 312 -9.66 -40.26 33.08
N LYS A 313 -8.54 -40.75 32.53
CA LYS A 313 -8.52 -41.92 31.63
C LYS A 313 -8.95 -43.23 32.32
N SER A 314 -8.65 -43.34 33.62
CA SER A 314 -9.07 -44.49 34.43
C SER A 314 -10.59 -44.53 34.64
N ASN A 315 -11.26 -43.38 34.61
CA ASN A 315 -12.70 -43.25 34.80
C ASN A 315 -13.51 -43.38 33.49
N SER A 316 -12.90 -43.14 32.33
CA SER A 316 -13.57 -43.29 31.01
C SER A 316 -13.64 -44.73 30.51
N ASN A 317 -12.89 -45.67 31.10
CA ASN A 317 -12.99 -47.10 30.76
C ASN A 317 -14.23 -47.80 31.35
N ALA A 318 -15.16 -47.06 31.96
CA ALA A 318 -16.33 -47.64 32.59
C ALA A 318 -17.67 -47.29 31.95
N ARG A 319 -17.77 -46.33 31.01
CA ARG A 319 -19.06 -45.99 30.36
C ARG A 319 -18.92 -45.53 28.91
N ASP A 320 -19.78 -46.14 28.11
CA ASP A 320 -20.27 -45.79 26.78
C ASP A 320 -19.56 -46.36 25.53
N SER A 321 -20.29 -47.31 24.95
CA SER A 321 -20.31 -47.69 23.54
C SER A 321 -21.07 -46.64 22.74
N ASP A 322 -20.72 -46.51 21.46
CA ASP A 322 -21.48 -45.86 20.38
C ASP A 322 -21.54 -44.32 20.39
N ASP A 323 -20.72 -43.67 19.56
CA ASP A 323 -21.19 -43.04 18.31
C ASP A 323 -19.98 -42.61 17.45
N GLY A 324 -20.08 -42.85 16.15
CA GLY A 324 -19.02 -42.62 15.18
C GLY A 324 -19.11 -41.23 14.56
N SER A 325 -17.99 -40.53 14.51
CA SER A 325 -17.75 -39.48 13.52
C SER A 325 -16.26 -39.49 13.17
N GLU A 326 -15.95 -40.12 12.05
CA GLU A 326 -14.64 -40.09 11.40
C GLU A 326 -14.37 -38.69 10.86
N ASP A 327 -13.60 -37.88 11.58
CA ASP A 327 -12.87 -36.76 11.01
C ASP A 327 -11.40 -37.18 10.87
N ASP A 328 -11.06 -37.63 9.65
CA ASP A 328 -9.72 -37.94 9.18
C ASP A 328 -8.90 -36.65 9.08
N ASP A 329 -8.30 -36.26 10.21
CA ASP A 329 -7.36 -35.14 10.27
C ASP A 329 -5.93 -35.71 10.26
N GLY A 330 -5.36 -35.78 9.05
CA GLY A 330 -4.00 -36.23 8.78
C GLY A 330 -2.95 -35.37 9.50
N SER A 331 -2.62 -35.74 10.73
CA SER A 331 -1.45 -35.26 11.48
C SER A 331 -0.77 -36.44 12.18
N PRO A 332 0.57 -36.59 12.08
CA PRO A 332 1.25 -37.75 12.62
C PRO A 332 1.32 -37.66 14.15
N SER A 333 1.05 -38.79 14.82
CA SER A 333 1.49 -39.17 16.16
C SER A 333 1.14 -38.24 17.35
N GLY A 334 0.09 -38.61 18.09
CA GLY A 334 0.31 -39.19 19.43
C GLY A 334 0.80 -38.32 20.60
N GLU A 335 0.79 -36.98 20.55
CA GLU A 335 1.02 -36.15 21.74
C GLU A 335 -0.31 -35.73 22.39
N SER A 336 -0.55 -36.19 23.63
CA SER A 336 -1.68 -35.76 24.44
C SER A 336 -1.62 -34.24 24.66
N ARG A 337 -2.34 -33.47 23.85
CA ARG A 337 -2.44 -32.01 23.97
C ARG A 337 -2.99 -31.65 25.35
N MET A 338 -2.11 -31.20 26.24
CA MET A 338 -2.47 -30.74 27.58
C MET A 338 -3.37 -29.51 27.49
N ARG A 339 -4.51 -29.52 28.20
CA ARG A 339 -5.53 -28.46 28.22
C ARG A 339 -5.73 -27.98 29.66
N CYS A 340 -6.12 -26.74 29.85
CA CYS A 340 -6.47 -26.23 31.17
C CYS A 340 -7.72 -26.97 31.69
N VAL A 341 -7.59 -27.67 32.82
CA VAL A 341 -8.67 -28.45 33.42
C VAL A 341 -9.85 -27.56 33.80
N LEU A 342 -9.59 -26.40 34.42
CA LEU A 342 -10.62 -25.48 34.90
C LEU A 342 -11.44 -24.82 33.78
N CYS A 343 -10.81 -24.47 32.66
CA CYS A 343 -11.51 -23.87 31.52
C CYS A 343 -12.12 -24.90 30.57
N THR A 344 -11.71 -26.17 30.64
CA THR A 344 -12.29 -27.25 29.83
C THR A 344 -13.53 -27.84 30.49
N THR A 345 -13.59 -27.92 31.82
CA THR A 345 -14.80 -28.38 32.55
C THR A 345 -15.90 -27.32 32.64
N ALA A 346 -15.55 -26.04 32.56
CA ALA A 346 -16.52 -24.94 32.56
C ALA A 346 -17.22 -24.70 31.19
N ALA A 347 -16.74 -25.34 30.12
CA ALA A 347 -17.28 -25.21 28.76
C ALA A 347 -18.07 -26.45 28.30
N ALA A 348 -18.29 -27.43 29.18
CA ALA A 348 -19.04 -28.66 28.94
C ALA A 348 -20.49 -28.55 29.39
#